data_AF-A0A9W7AAX5-F1
#
_entry.id   AF-A0A9W7AAX5-F1
#
_cell.length_a   1.000
_cell.length_b   1.000
_cell.length_c   1.000
_cell.angle_alpha   90.00
_cell.angle_beta   90.00
_cell.angle_gamma   90.00
#
_symmetry.space_group_name_H-M   'P 1'
#
loop_
_entity.id
_entity.type
_entity.pdbx_description
1 polymer ?
#
loop_
_entity_poly.entity_id
_entity_poly.type
_entity_poly.pdbx_seq_one_letter_code
_entity_poly.pdbx_strand_id
1 'polypeptide(L)'
;MGLEVKCERDEGVPVCVMTGSDTRKILKVTNSSLELRSLEFKDGVGEYGAAIDVEEGGEIAVKICKFDSNRATTGSRGGAIYVRRTGASVSLLGTTFVSNTPAALDNGEGGEIEVLSICPSGYSGNGKRGALLPVYGNILGININSYQCTKCSAGFYSAEGELCTPCEAGFNSSVIAATNSSVCSACAAGTYSLIGSESCSICQEGKWSSETGTGEC
;
A
#
# COMPACT_ATOMS: atom_id res chain seq x y z
N MET A 1 34.57 12.43 -2.66
CA MET A 1 33.20 12.95 -2.76
C MET A 1 32.25 11.88 -2.28
N GLY A 2 31.60 12.09 -1.15
CA GLY A 2 30.80 11.10 -0.42
C GLY A 2 29.32 11.45 -0.42
N LEU A 3 28.49 10.45 -0.12
CA LEU A 3 27.08 10.62 0.21
C LEU A 3 26.98 11.49 1.47
N GLU A 4 26.22 12.57 1.42
CA GLU A 4 25.95 13.41 2.59
C GLU A 4 24.56 13.07 3.12
N VAL A 5 24.50 12.63 4.38
CA VAL A 5 23.25 12.41 5.11
C VAL A 5 23.16 13.48 6.19
N LYS A 6 22.17 14.37 6.07
CA LYS A 6 21.89 15.39 7.08
C LYS A 6 20.64 15.00 7.81
N CYS A 7 20.73 14.80 9.12
CA CYS A 7 19.58 14.55 9.95
C CYS A 7 19.26 15.81 10.77
N GLU A 8 18.05 16.32 10.63
CA GLU A 8 17.55 17.50 11.35
C GLU A 8 16.16 17.22 11.94
N ARG A 9 15.67 18.16 12.75
CA ARG A 9 14.30 18.08 13.28
C ARG A 9 13.41 19.04 12.48
N ASP A 10 12.58 18.48 11.61
CA ASP A 10 11.54 19.22 10.91
C ASP A 10 10.24 19.12 11.73
N GLU A 11 9.72 20.26 12.18
CA GLU A 11 8.56 20.35 13.10
C GLU A 11 8.62 19.40 14.33
N GLY A 12 9.84 19.08 14.80
CA GLY A 12 10.06 18.18 15.95
C GLY A 12 10.16 16.70 15.59
N VAL A 13 9.97 16.32 14.31
CA VAL A 13 10.18 14.96 13.79
C VAL A 13 11.61 14.84 13.25
N PRO A 14 12.38 13.81 13.64
CA PRO A 14 13.71 13.60 13.07
C PRO A 14 13.56 13.16 11.60
N VAL A 15 14.12 13.96 10.68
CA VAL A 15 14.16 13.68 9.25
C VAL A 15 15.62 13.61 8.81
N CYS A 16 15.98 12.52 8.15
CA CYS A 16 17.29 12.39 7.52
C CYS A 16 17.16 12.58 6.01
N VAL A 17 17.76 13.67 5.53
CA VAL A 17 17.79 14.05 4.12
C VAL A 17 19.06 13.51 3.49
N MET A 18 18.87 12.73 2.44
CA MET A 18 19.90 12.24 1.53
C MET A 18 19.87 13.11 0.27
N THR A 19 20.90 13.92 0.08
CA THR A 19 21.02 14.80 -1.09
C THR A 19 22.07 14.29 -2.05
N GLY A 20 21.75 14.25 -3.35
CA GLY A 20 22.70 13.91 -4.41
C GLY A 20 23.21 15.16 -5.13
N SER A 21 24.36 15.72 -4.75
CA SER A 21 24.95 16.84 -5.50
C SER A 21 25.47 16.39 -6.87
N ASP A 22 25.02 17.04 -7.95
CA ASP A 22 25.57 17.01 -9.31
C ASP A 22 26.09 15.65 -9.79
N THR A 23 25.18 14.80 -10.30
CA THR A 23 25.46 13.58 -11.09
C THR A 23 25.80 12.30 -10.32
N ARG A 24 25.21 12.07 -9.15
CA ARG A 24 25.30 10.77 -8.47
C ARG A 24 23.94 10.26 -8.01
N LYS A 25 23.62 9.04 -8.48
CA LYS A 25 22.58 8.17 -7.94
C LYS A 25 22.76 8.02 -6.43
N ILE A 26 21.69 8.21 -5.65
CA ILE A 26 21.78 8.20 -4.19
C ILE A 26 21.99 6.77 -3.67
N LEU A 27 21.23 5.78 -4.16
CA LEU A 27 21.36 4.38 -3.78
C LEU A 27 21.27 3.43 -4.98
N LYS A 28 22.05 2.35 -4.91
CA LYS A 28 21.99 1.24 -5.86
C LYS A 28 21.85 -0.07 -5.08
N VAL A 29 20.85 -0.88 -5.43
CA VAL A 29 20.59 -2.18 -4.82
C VAL A 29 20.75 -3.27 -5.88
N THR A 30 21.68 -4.18 -5.66
CA THR A 30 22.03 -5.27 -6.60
C THR A 30 22.20 -6.55 -5.81
N ASN A 31 21.51 -7.64 -6.19
CA ASN A 31 21.57 -8.97 -5.54
C ASN A 31 21.54 -8.91 -4.00
N SER A 32 20.73 -8.00 -3.46
CA SER A 32 20.66 -7.70 -2.02
C SER A 32 19.31 -7.12 -1.66
N SER A 33 18.97 -7.19 -0.38
CA SER A 33 17.74 -6.62 0.16
C SER A 33 18.06 -5.39 1.02
N LEU A 34 17.30 -4.32 0.87
CA LEU A 34 17.47 -3.07 1.63
C LEU A 34 16.13 -2.57 2.17
N GLU A 35 16.09 -2.18 3.44
CA GLU A 35 14.92 -1.50 4.01
C GLU A 35 15.29 -0.05 4.34
N LEU A 36 14.48 0.89 3.86
CA LEU A 36 14.60 2.31 4.09
C LEU A 36 13.38 2.79 4.86
N ARG A 37 13.61 3.58 5.92
CA ARG A 37 12.52 4.12 6.74
C ARG A 37 12.77 5.55 7.14
N SER A 38 11.75 6.41 6.98
CA SER A 38 11.79 7.80 7.48
C SER A 38 12.94 8.62 6.91
N LEU A 39 13.22 8.46 5.62
CA LEU A 39 14.27 9.18 4.89
C LEU A 39 13.66 10.09 3.83
N GLU A 40 14.31 11.22 3.59
CA GLU A 40 14.02 12.07 2.43
C GLU A 40 15.15 11.96 1.41
N PHE A 41 14.81 11.63 0.17
CA PHE A 41 15.69 11.61 -1.00
C PHE A 41 15.44 12.87 -1.80
N LYS A 42 16.37 13.80 -1.76
CA LYS A 42 16.16 15.14 -2.30
C LYS A 42 17.22 15.54 -3.33
N ASP A 43 16.76 16.20 -4.39
CA ASP A 43 17.60 16.81 -5.42
C ASP A 43 18.57 15.81 -6.10
N GLY A 44 18.25 14.51 -6.07
CA GLY A 44 19.08 13.48 -6.68
C GLY A 44 19.11 13.64 -8.20
N VAL A 45 20.30 13.55 -8.81
CA VAL A 45 20.47 13.62 -10.26
C VAL A 45 21.27 12.40 -10.74
N GLY A 46 20.69 11.58 -11.63
CA GLY A 46 21.34 10.33 -12.03
C GLY A 46 20.85 9.73 -13.35
N GLU A 47 21.64 8.83 -13.94
CA GLU A 47 21.31 8.19 -15.22
C GLU A 47 20.17 7.17 -15.12
N TYR A 48 20.00 6.50 -13.99
CA TYR A 48 19.01 5.44 -13.77
C TYR A 48 18.42 5.66 -12.38
N GLY A 49 17.16 6.06 -12.21
CA GLY A 49 16.57 6.29 -10.88
C GLY A 49 17.38 7.30 -10.07
N ALA A 50 17.06 8.59 -10.17
CA ALA A 50 17.97 9.61 -9.66
C ALA A 50 18.14 9.57 -8.13
N ALA A 51 17.19 8.96 -7.41
CA ALA A 51 17.37 8.55 -6.02
C ALA A 51 17.79 7.08 -5.90
N ILE A 52 17.04 6.12 -6.45
CA ILE A 52 17.28 4.69 -6.22
C ILE A 52 17.25 3.90 -7.53
N ASP A 53 18.26 3.06 -7.76
CA ASP A 53 18.27 2.03 -8.82
C ASP A 53 18.33 0.64 -8.22
N VAL A 54 17.37 -0.20 -8.58
CA VAL A 54 17.28 -1.58 -8.12
C VAL A 54 17.47 -2.50 -9.33
N GLU A 55 18.46 -3.39 -9.25
CA GLU A 55 18.80 -4.31 -10.34
C GLU A 55 19.12 -5.72 -9.85
N GLU A 56 19.11 -6.69 -10.78
CA GLU A 56 19.62 -8.07 -10.59
C GLU A 56 19.23 -8.69 -9.26
N GLY A 57 17.98 -9.12 -9.09
CA GLY A 57 17.55 -9.74 -7.83
C GLY A 57 17.54 -8.80 -6.61
N GLY A 58 17.76 -7.49 -6.82
CA GLY A 58 17.72 -6.50 -5.75
C GLY A 58 16.31 -6.29 -5.23
N GLU A 59 16.15 -6.24 -3.91
CA GLU A 59 14.85 -6.04 -3.26
C GLU A 59 14.93 -4.81 -2.37
N ILE A 60 13.93 -3.94 -2.43
CA ILE A 60 13.89 -2.79 -1.52
C ILE A 60 12.51 -2.57 -0.94
N ALA A 61 12.46 -2.35 0.37
CA ALA A 61 11.28 -1.89 1.08
C ALA A 61 11.47 -0.43 1.51
N VAL A 62 10.60 0.46 1.06
CA VAL A 62 10.68 1.90 1.35
C VAL A 62 9.45 2.34 2.12
N LYS A 63 9.65 2.65 3.40
CA LYS A 63 8.57 2.91 4.37
C LYS A 63 8.66 4.34 4.89
N ILE A 64 7.60 5.13 4.70
CA ILE A 64 7.49 6.48 5.27
C ILE A 64 8.64 7.37 4.78
N CYS A 65 9.03 7.23 3.52
CA CYS A 65 10.08 8.06 2.93
C CYS A 65 9.48 9.15 2.04
N LYS A 66 10.28 10.16 1.71
CA LYS A 66 9.92 11.20 0.75
C LYS A 66 10.95 11.22 -0.38
N PHE A 67 10.51 11.36 -1.62
CA PHE A 67 11.36 11.58 -2.79
C PHE A 67 11.00 12.93 -3.39
N ASP A 68 11.89 13.90 -3.29
CA ASP A 68 11.64 15.27 -3.71
C ASP A 68 12.64 15.71 -4.78
N SER A 69 12.14 16.20 -5.92
CA SER A 69 12.94 16.88 -6.94
C SER A 69 14.09 16.05 -7.54
N ASN A 70 13.94 14.72 -7.56
CA ASN A 70 14.93 13.82 -8.14
C ASN A 70 14.76 13.73 -9.67
N ARG A 71 15.86 13.88 -10.42
CA ARG A 71 15.86 14.01 -11.89
C ARG A 71 16.76 12.98 -12.58
N ALA A 72 16.15 12.17 -13.45
CA ALA A 72 16.91 11.30 -14.33
C ALA A 72 17.50 12.08 -15.52
N THR A 73 18.71 11.73 -15.96
CA THR A 73 19.46 12.49 -16.99
C THR A 73 19.59 11.79 -18.34
N THR A 74 19.40 10.46 -18.43
CA THR A 74 19.52 9.70 -19.69
C THR A 74 18.44 8.62 -19.86
N GLY A 75 17.88 8.51 -21.07
CA GLY A 75 16.94 7.45 -21.49
C GLY A 75 15.54 7.49 -20.84
N SER A 76 14.64 6.60 -21.25
CA SER A 76 13.28 6.45 -20.69
C SER A 76 13.28 5.84 -19.28
N ARG A 77 13.82 6.54 -18.29
CA ARG A 77 14.05 6.00 -16.94
C ARG A 77 13.36 6.82 -15.87
N GLY A 78 12.92 6.13 -14.81
CA GLY A 78 12.19 6.72 -13.68
C GLY A 78 13.00 7.82 -12.98
N GLY A 79 12.35 8.94 -12.69
CA GLY A 79 12.99 10.12 -12.09
C GLY A 79 13.48 9.91 -10.66
N ALA A 80 12.68 9.24 -9.80
CA ALA A 80 13.05 8.95 -8.42
C ALA A 80 13.64 7.54 -8.26
N ILE A 81 12.84 6.51 -8.55
CA ILE A 81 13.23 5.11 -8.43
C ILE A 81 13.18 4.47 -9.82
N TYR A 82 14.16 3.61 -10.12
CA TYR A 82 14.17 2.79 -11.32
C TYR A 82 14.47 1.33 -10.96
N VAL A 83 13.68 0.40 -11.49
CA VAL A 83 13.81 -1.04 -11.24
C VAL A 83 14.03 -1.73 -12.58
N ARG A 84 15.03 -2.62 -12.66
CA ARG A 84 15.38 -3.27 -13.93
C ARG A 84 16.03 -4.65 -13.75
N ARG A 85 16.01 -5.43 -14.84
CA ARG A 85 16.48 -6.82 -14.90
C ARG A 85 15.66 -7.80 -14.04
N THR A 86 15.82 -9.08 -14.31
CA THR A 86 15.03 -10.16 -13.69
C THR A 86 15.29 -10.26 -12.19
N GLY A 87 14.21 -10.38 -11.41
CA GLY A 87 14.24 -10.61 -9.96
C GLY A 87 14.31 -9.34 -9.10
N ALA A 88 14.39 -8.14 -9.68
CA ALA A 88 14.40 -6.90 -8.91
C ALA A 88 12.99 -6.50 -8.45
N SER A 89 12.82 -6.05 -7.21
CA SER A 89 11.51 -5.67 -6.64
C SER A 89 11.58 -4.44 -5.72
N VAL A 90 10.48 -3.68 -5.66
CA VAL A 90 10.30 -2.53 -4.76
C VAL A 90 8.96 -2.65 -4.04
N SER A 91 8.96 -2.49 -2.72
CA SER A 91 7.77 -2.36 -1.87
C SER A 91 7.71 -0.96 -1.29
N LEU A 92 6.58 -0.27 -1.40
CA LEU A 92 6.40 1.11 -0.91
C LEU A 92 5.28 1.14 0.15
N LEU A 93 5.53 1.75 1.30
CA LEU A 93 4.53 1.94 2.36
C LEU A 93 4.58 3.38 2.89
N GLY A 94 3.51 4.15 2.71
CA GLY A 94 3.44 5.52 3.25
C GLY A 94 4.50 6.47 2.70
N THR A 95 5.00 6.21 1.48
CA THR A 95 6.09 6.97 0.86
C THR A 95 5.55 8.01 -0.12
N THR A 96 6.12 9.21 -0.13
CA THR A 96 5.67 10.36 -0.94
C THR A 96 6.65 10.67 -2.08
N PHE A 97 6.14 11.02 -3.26
CA PHE A 97 6.95 11.47 -4.41
C PHE A 97 6.51 12.87 -4.84
N VAL A 98 7.43 13.83 -4.86
CA VAL A 98 7.20 15.25 -5.15
C VAL A 98 8.17 15.68 -6.26
N SER A 99 7.66 16.27 -7.33
CA SER A 99 8.48 16.97 -8.36
C SER A 99 9.62 16.15 -9.00
N ASN A 100 9.54 14.82 -9.01
CA ASN A 100 10.58 13.98 -9.60
C ASN A 100 10.42 13.94 -11.14
N THR A 101 11.54 14.05 -11.87
CA THR A 101 11.57 14.26 -13.32
C THR A 101 12.25 13.10 -14.05
N PRO A 102 11.61 12.39 -14.99
CA PRO A 102 12.27 11.35 -15.80
C PRO A 102 13.19 11.98 -16.86
N ALA A 103 14.06 11.17 -17.47
CA ALA A 103 14.89 11.62 -18.57
C ALA A 103 14.09 11.62 -19.88
N ALA A 104 14.11 12.77 -20.57
CA ALA A 104 13.32 12.98 -21.78
C ALA A 104 14.19 12.75 -23.02
N LEU A 105 14.06 11.57 -23.64
CA LEU A 105 14.30 11.34 -25.07
C LEU A 105 13.28 10.28 -25.51
N ASP A 106 12.28 10.74 -26.25
CA ASP A 106 11.29 9.96 -27.01
C ASP A 106 10.18 9.27 -26.21
N ASN A 107 9.00 9.23 -26.84
CA ASN A 107 7.73 8.78 -26.26
C ASN A 107 7.74 7.28 -25.90
N GLY A 108 8.26 6.87 -24.74
CA GLY A 108 8.00 5.51 -24.28
C GLY A 108 8.79 5.03 -23.07
N GLU A 109 8.04 4.71 -22.01
CA GLU A 109 8.32 3.70 -20.97
C GLU A 109 9.18 4.10 -19.74
N GLY A 110 9.09 5.36 -19.30
CA GLY A 110 9.38 5.70 -17.90
C GLY A 110 8.22 5.28 -17.01
N GLY A 111 8.11 3.98 -16.72
CA GLY A 111 7.00 3.34 -15.99
C GLY A 111 6.55 4.12 -14.75
N GLU A 112 5.24 4.40 -14.75
CA GLU A 112 4.41 4.61 -13.57
C GLU A 112 4.81 3.60 -12.47
N ILE A 113 5.06 4.13 -11.27
CA ILE A 113 5.36 3.32 -10.09
C ILE A 113 4.17 2.35 -9.89
N GLU A 114 4.39 1.05 -10.04
CA GLU A 114 3.40 0.04 -9.66
C GLU A 114 3.33 -0.02 -8.13
N VAL A 115 2.37 0.73 -7.56
CA VAL A 115 2.02 0.62 -6.15
C VAL A 115 1.12 -0.61 -5.99
N LEU A 116 1.63 -1.67 -5.34
CA LEU A 116 0.79 -2.76 -4.87
C LEU A 116 -0.06 -2.22 -3.69
N SER A 117 -1.23 -1.67 -4.01
CA SER A 117 -2.16 -1.07 -3.04
C SER A 117 -3.10 -2.14 -2.49
N ILE A 118 -2.63 -2.94 -1.55
CA ILE A 118 -3.50 -3.75 -0.68
C ILE A 118 -4.01 -2.84 0.45
N CYS A 119 -5.30 -2.88 0.81
CA CYS A 119 -5.78 -2.11 1.96
C CYS A 119 -5.17 -2.62 3.28
N PRO A 120 -5.21 -1.84 4.37
CA PRO A 120 -4.98 -2.40 5.70
C PRO A 120 -6.01 -3.50 6.02
N SER A 121 -5.65 -4.41 6.92
CA SER A 121 -6.61 -5.37 7.48
C SER A 121 -7.83 -4.65 8.07
N GLY A 122 -9.01 -5.25 7.93
CA GLY A 122 -10.29 -4.63 8.29
C GLY A 122 -10.90 -3.72 7.23
N TYR A 123 -10.24 -3.54 6.09
CA TYR A 123 -10.75 -2.77 4.96
C TYR A 123 -10.78 -3.63 3.70
N SER A 124 -11.62 -3.27 2.74
CA SER A 124 -11.61 -3.84 1.41
C SER A 124 -11.63 -2.71 0.39
N GLY A 125 -11.12 -3.00 -0.80
CA GLY A 125 -11.52 -2.23 -1.96
C GLY A 125 -11.81 -3.11 -3.15
N ASN A 126 -12.30 -2.47 -4.20
CA ASN A 126 -13.01 -3.13 -5.29
C ASN A 126 -12.07 -3.85 -6.28
N GLY A 127 -11.29 -4.86 -5.82
CA GLY A 127 -10.69 -5.92 -6.66
C GLY A 127 -9.95 -5.49 -7.94
N LYS A 128 -9.60 -4.23 -8.10
CA LYS A 128 -8.90 -3.67 -9.25
C LYS A 128 -7.73 -2.86 -8.72
N ARG A 129 -6.55 -3.32 -9.13
CA ARG A 129 -5.23 -2.75 -8.86
C ARG A 129 -5.23 -1.23 -9.06
N GLY A 130 -4.79 -0.47 -8.06
CA GLY A 130 -4.37 0.93 -8.16
C GLY A 130 -5.20 1.93 -7.35
N ALA A 131 -4.59 2.56 -6.34
CA ALA A 131 -5.20 3.57 -5.46
C ALA A 131 -4.35 4.83 -5.19
N LEU A 132 -4.92 6.01 -5.45
CA LEU A 132 -4.42 7.34 -5.05
C LEU A 132 -4.35 7.52 -3.53
N LEU A 133 -3.19 8.04 -3.12
CA LEU A 133 -2.99 8.93 -1.97
C LEU A 133 -3.48 10.36 -2.32
N PRO A 134 -3.81 11.21 -1.35
CA PRO A 134 -4.03 12.63 -1.61
C PRO A 134 -2.68 13.26 -2.02
N VAL A 135 -2.48 13.47 -3.33
CA VAL A 135 -1.33 14.21 -3.85
C VAL A 135 -1.82 15.58 -4.29
N TYR A 136 -1.24 16.65 -3.71
CA TYR A 136 -1.39 18.02 -4.20
C TYR A 136 -0.51 18.25 -5.44
N GLY A 137 -0.74 17.51 -6.52
CA GLY A 137 0.05 17.67 -7.75
C GLY A 137 -0.43 16.80 -8.90
N ASN A 138 -0.53 17.42 -10.08
CA ASN A 138 -0.73 16.71 -11.35
C ASN A 138 0.59 16.06 -11.77
N ILE A 139 0.59 14.73 -11.95
CA ILE A 139 1.66 14.04 -12.68
C ILE A 139 1.14 13.76 -14.09
N LEU A 140 1.70 14.44 -15.09
CA LEU A 140 1.39 14.21 -16.50
C LEU A 140 1.89 12.82 -16.92
N GLY A 141 0.99 12.00 -17.48
CA GLY A 141 1.32 10.70 -18.09
C GLY A 141 1.21 9.48 -17.18
N ILE A 142 0.69 9.63 -15.96
CA ILE A 142 0.49 8.55 -14.99
C ILE A 142 -1.00 8.49 -14.66
N ASN A 143 -1.66 7.35 -14.89
CA ASN A 143 -3.10 7.18 -14.62
C ASN A 143 -3.28 6.62 -13.21
N ILE A 144 -2.96 7.44 -12.19
CA ILE A 144 -3.18 7.03 -10.80
C ILE A 144 -4.69 7.09 -10.52
N ASN A 145 -5.37 5.95 -10.61
CA ASN A 145 -6.77 5.84 -10.19
C ASN A 145 -6.87 6.02 -8.68
N SER A 146 -7.86 6.78 -8.19
CA SER A 146 -8.12 6.88 -6.76
C SER A 146 -8.79 5.62 -6.27
N TYR A 147 -8.29 5.05 -5.17
CA TYR A 147 -9.00 3.97 -4.53
C TYR A 147 -9.15 4.23 -3.05
N GLN A 148 -10.41 4.09 -2.65
CA GLN A 148 -10.91 4.34 -1.33
C GLN A 148 -11.00 2.98 -0.64
N CYS A 149 -10.22 2.78 0.40
CA CYS A 149 -10.41 1.65 1.29
C CYS A 149 -11.73 1.84 2.04
N THR A 150 -12.65 0.91 1.85
CA THR A 150 -13.93 0.89 2.56
C THR A 150 -13.79 -0.02 3.76
N LYS A 151 -14.19 0.45 4.94
CA LYS A 151 -14.23 -0.40 6.15
C LYS A 151 -15.15 -1.58 5.91
N CYS A 152 -14.74 -2.77 6.32
CA CYS A 152 -15.69 -3.88 6.40
C CYS A 152 -16.80 -3.50 7.38
N SER A 153 -18.05 -3.61 6.94
CA SER A 153 -19.21 -3.42 7.82
C SER A 153 -19.27 -4.50 8.88
N ALA A 154 -20.08 -4.28 9.91
CA ALA A 154 -20.46 -5.34 10.83
C ALA A 154 -20.99 -6.56 10.05
N GLY A 155 -20.67 -7.76 10.55
CA GLY A 155 -20.91 -9.04 9.87
C GLY A 155 -19.82 -9.44 8.89
N PHE A 156 -18.77 -8.64 8.69
CA PHE A 156 -17.68 -8.91 7.73
C PHE A 156 -16.29 -8.65 8.32
N TYR A 157 -15.26 -9.32 7.77
CA TYR A 157 -13.86 -9.16 8.16
C TYR A 157 -12.91 -9.17 6.95
N SER A 158 -11.70 -8.63 7.09
CA SER A 158 -10.64 -8.76 6.07
C SER A 158 -9.26 -8.92 6.70
N ALA A 159 -8.59 -10.04 6.43
CA ALA A 159 -7.23 -10.31 6.93
C ALA A 159 -6.18 -9.55 6.16
N GLU A 160 -6.25 -9.64 4.84
CA GLU A 160 -5.23 -9.13 3.93
C GLU A 160 -5.70 -7.89 3.17
N GLY A 161 -6.79 -7.21 3.55
CA GLY A 161 -7.16 -5.94 2.93
C GLY A 161 -7.61 -6.00 1.47
N GLU A 162 -7.93 -7.20 0.96
CA GLU A 162 -8.40 -7.39 -0.41
C GLU A 162 -9.92 -7.33 -0.48
N LEU A 163 -10.58 -8.27 0.19
CA LEU A 163 -12.04 -8.42 0.23
C LEU A 163 -12.54 -8.48 1.68
N CYS A 164 -13.73 -7.93 1.91
CA CYS A 164 -14.49 -8.17 3.14
C CYS A 164 -15.22 -9.51 3.03
N THR A 165 -14.74 -10.50 3.77
CA THR A 165 -15.34 -11.82 3.88
C THR A 165 -16.50 -11.78 4.88
N PRO A 166 -17.71 -12.26 4.54
CA PRO A 166 -18.81 -12.32 5.48
C PRO A 166 -18.59 -13.38 6.56
N CYS A 167 -19.15 -13.15 7.75
CA CYS A 167 -19.42 -14.23 8.68
C CYS A 167 -20.41 -15.23 8.05
N GLU A 168 -20.15 -16.52 8.25
CA GLU A 168 -21.01 -17.60 7.72
C GLU A 168 -22.41 -17.56 8.34
N ALA A 169 -23.38 -18.23 7.69
CA ALA A 169 -24.72 -18.37 8.25
C ALA A 169 -24.66 -19.02 9.63
N GLY A 170 -25.47 -18.51 10.56
CA GLY A 170 -25.41 -18.88 11.97
C GLY A 170 -24.32 -18.18 12.78
N PHE A 171 -23.49 -17.34 12.15
CA PHE A 171 -22.54 -16.47 12.84
C PHE A 171 -22.90 -14.99 12.64
N ASN A 172 -22.56 -14.17 13.61
CA ASN A 172 -22.74 -12.72 13.56
C ASN A 172 -21.47 -11.99 14.03
N SER A 173 -21.33 -10.72 13.67
CA SER A 173 -20.30 -9.85 14.24
C SER A 173 -20.79 -8.41 14.28
N SER A 174 -20.74 -7.76 15.43
CA SER A 174 -21.02 -6.31 15.55
C SER A 174 -19.78 -5.44 15.29
N VAL A 175 -18.62 -6.05 15.02
CA VAL A 175 -17.34 -5.35 14.89
C VAL A 175 -17.20 -4.77 13.48
N ILE A 176 -17.08 -3.45 13.40
CA ILE A 176 -16.74 -2.74 12.16
C ILE A 176 -15.22 -2.80 11.95
N ALA A 177 -14.81 -2.97 10.69
CA ALA A 177 -13.42 -3.08 10.26
C ALA A 177 -12.67 -4.25 10.92
N ALA A 178 -13.33 -5.40 11.05
CA ALA A 178 -12.73 -6.57 11.66
C ALA A 178 -11.60 -7.17 10.81
N THR A 179 -10.52 -7.60 11.45
CA THR A 179 -9.28 -8.02 10.77
C THR A 179 -9.13 -9.53 10.60
N ASN A 180 -10.04 -10.35 11.16
CA ASN A 180 -10.00 -11.80 11.04
C ASN A 180 -11.36 -12.42 11.37
N SER A 181 -11.52 -13.70 11.07
CA SER A 181 -12.78 -14.45 11.25
C SER A 181 -13.15 -14.72 12.71
N SER A 182 -12.23 -14.59 13.67
CA SER A 182 -12.50 -14.87 15.09
C SER A 182 -13.49 -13.89 15.72
N VAL A 183 -13.81 -12.79 15.04
CA VAL A 183 -14.89 -11.87 15.42
C VAL A 183 -16.29 -12.46 15.20
N CYS A 184 -16.42 -13.43 14.30
CA CYS A 184 -17.69 -14.07 13.97
C CYS A 184 -18.09 -15.01 15.11
N SER A 185 -19.15 -14.65 15.83
CA SER A 185 -19.67 -15.37 16.99
C SER A 185 -20.90 -16.17 16.61
N ALA A 186 -20.97 -17.43 17.06
CA ALA A 186 -22.11 -18.30 16.79
C ALA A 186 -23.39 -17.77 17.45
N CYS A 187 -24.52 -17.86 16.73
CA CYS A 187 -25.83 -17.58 17.27
C CYS A 187 -26.25 -18.63 18.30
N ALA A 188 -26.84 -18.19 19.41
CA ALA A 188 -27.32 -19.10 20.45
C ALA A 188 -28.56 -19.88 19.96
N ALA A 189 -28.81 -21.05 20.56
CA ALA A 189 -30.03 -21.81 20.30
C ALA A 189 -31.29 -20.94 20.50
N GLY A 190 -32.30 -21.13 19.65
CA GLY A 190 -33.47 -20.25 19.55
C GLY A 190 -33.25 -18.98 18.74
N THR A 191 -32.05 -18.76 18.18
CA THR A 191 -31.74 -17.66 17.27
C THR A 191 -31.02 -18.16 16.02
N TYR A 192 -31.05 -17.38 14.94
CA TYR A 192 -30.42 -17.69 13.66
C TYR A 192 -29.80 -16.44 13.04
N SER A 193 -28.90 -16.60 12.07
CA SER A 193 -28.41 -15.49 11.26
C SER A 193 -28.15 -15.89 9.81
N LEU A 194 -28.38 -14.97 8.89
CA LEU A 194 -27.98 -15.14 7.50
C LEU A 194 -26.50 -14.77 7.33
N ILE A 195 -25.90 -15.17 6.21
CA ILE A 195 -24.52 -14.79 5.84
C ILE A 195 -24.34 -13.26 5.96
N GLY A 196 -23.28 -12.83 6.63
CA GLY A 196 -22.93 -11.40 6.77
C GLY A 196 -23.80 -10.62 7.76
N SER A 197 -24.49 -11.29 8.68
CA SER A 197 -25.34 -10.61 9.68
C SER A 197 -24.52 -9.93 10.78
N GLU A 198 -24.97 -8.74 11.20
CA GLU A 198 -24.40 -8.03 12.35
C GLU A 198 -24.93 -8.51 13.71
N SER A 199 -26.06 -9.22 13.70
CA SER A 199 -26.72 -9.76 14.90
C SER A 199 -27.52 -11.03 14.60
N CYS A 200 -27.77 -11.85 15.62
CA CYS A 200 -28.70 -12.98 15.53
C CYS A 200 -30.16 -12.51 15.63
N SER A 201 -31.03 -13.12 14.82
CA SER A 201 -32.48 -12.94 14.85
C SER A 201 -33.13 -14.03 15.68
N ILE A 202 -34.14 -13.69 16.47
CA ILE A 202 -34.92 -14.66 17.24
C ILE A 202 -35.84 -15.45 16.29
N CYS A 203 -35.98 -16.75 16.52
CA CYS A 203 -36.96 -17.55 15.78
C CYS A 203 -38.39 -17.06 16.02
N GLN A 204 -39.18 -16.93 14.96
CA GLN A 204 -40.59 -16.57 15.10
C GLN A 204 -41.36 -17.61 15.92
N GLU A 205 -42.45 -17.15 16.54
CA GLU A 205 -43.29 -18.01 17.38
C GLU A 205 -43.71 -19.29 16.63
N GLY A 206 -43.50 -20.45 17.27
CA GLY A 206 -43.74 -21.76 16.67
C GLY A 206 -42.59 -22.35 15.85
N LYS A 207 -41.46 -21.65 15.71
CA LYS A 207 -40.22 -22.18 15.11
C LYS A 207 -39.06 -22.19 16.11
N TRP A 208 -38.09 -23.07 15.93
CA TRP A 208 -36.97 -23.20 16.85
C TRP A 208 -35.69 -23.71 16.17
N SER A 209 -34.57 -23.05 16.43
CA SER A 209 -33.24 -23.58 16.14
C SER A 209 -32.70 -24.36 17.34
N SER A 210 -32.48 -25.67 17.17
CA SER A 210 -32.05 -26.59 18.22
C SER A 210 -30.56 -26.51 18.57
N GLU A 211 -29.74 -25.91 17.73
CA GLU A 211 -28.29 -25.90 17.86
C GLU A 211 -27.75 -24.47 17.83
N THR A 212 -26.55 -24.26 18.37
CA THR A 212 -25.84 -22.99 18.20
C THR A 212 -25.25 -22.91 16.79
N GLY A 213 -25.24 -21.74 16.18
CA GLY A 213 -24.60 -21.54 14.88
C GLY A 213 -25.48 -21.91 13.69
N THR A 214 -26.81 -21.82 13.79
CA THR A 214 -27.70 -22.17 12.66
C THR A 214 -28.04 -20.99 11.77
N GLY A 215 -28.08 -21.24 10.46
CA GLY A 215 -28.51 -20.27 9.45
C GLY A 215 -30.02 -20.03 9.37
N GLU A 216 -30.80 -20.86 10.07
CA GLU A 216 -32.26 -20.88 9.97
C GLU A 216 -32.94 -21.33 11.27
N CYS A 217 -34.26 -21.10 11.28
CA CYS A 217 -35.27 -21.68 12.16
C CYS A 217 -36.21 -22.54 11.30
#